data_AF-A0A9N9R494-F1
#
_entry.id   AF-A0A9N9R494-F1
#
_cell.length_a   1.000
_cell.length_b   1.000
_cell.length_c   1.000
_cell.angle_alpha   90.00
_cell.angle_beta   90.00
_cell.angle_gamma   90.00
#
_symmetry.space_group_name_H-M   'P 1'
#
loop_
_entity.id
_entity.type
_entity.pdbx_description
1 polymer ?
#
loop_
_entity_poly.entity_id
_entity_poly.type
_entity_poly.pdbx_seq_one_letter_code
_entity_poly.pdbx_strand_id
1 'polypeptide(L)'
;MLRIFFLITVVHFSFERDVYHGSWRGGASEMNDVERKPSYWQEEARMAIEAREARRKETFGIARNIVMFLGDGMSVPTLAAARALLGQRQGRTGEESQLSFEAFPTVGLAKTYCVDAQVADSACTATAYLCGAKANYGTIGVTPAVMRRHCQAATEPNDHVYSIAAWALQAGKDAGQY
;
A
#
# COMPACT_ATOMS: atom_id res chain seq x y z
N MET A 1 -15.93 13.61 -30.29
CA MET A 1 -16.81 14.40 -29.41
C MET A 1 -16.52 13.93 -27.97
N LEU A 2 -15.63 14.64 -27.30
CA LEU A 2 -15.02 14.23 -26.03
C LEU A 2 -15.94 14.64 -24.87
N ARG A 3 -16.43 13.68 -24.08
CA ARG A 3 -17.04 13.93 -22.77
C ARG A 3 -16.00 13.65 -21.71
N ILE A 4 -15.52 14.71 -21.06
CA ILE A 4 -14.61 14.65 -19.93
C ILE A 4 -15.46 14.43 -18.68
N PHE A 5 -15.20 13.36 -17.93
CA PHE A 5 -15.71 13.17 -16.58
C PHE A 5 -14.55 13.29 -15.60
N PHE A 6 -14.58 14.31 -14.75
CA PHE A 6 -13.72 14.41 -13.57
C PHE A 6 -14.40 13.68 -12.42
N LEU A 7 -13.76 12.63 -11.90
CA LEU A 7 -14.14 12.02 -10.64
C LEU A 7 -13.23 12.58 -9.54
N ILE A 8 -13.68 13.63 -8.87
CA ILE A 8 -13.07 14.12 -7.62
C ILE A 8 -13.75 13.34 -6.49
N THR A 9 -13.06 12.35 -5.92
CA THR A 9 -13.53 11.68 -4.71
C THR A 9 -13.18 12.56 -3.51
N VAL A 10 -14.10 13.42 -3.12
CA VAL A 10 -14.06 14.07 -1.79
C VAL A 10 -14.37 12.97 -0.76
N VAL A 11 -13.37 12.56 0.01
CA VAL A 11 -13.60 11.68 1.17
C VAL A 11 -14.18 12.55 2.28
N HIS A 12 -15.50 12.64 2.33
CA HIS A 12 -16.20 13.18 3.48
C HIS A 12 -15.96 12.22 4.65
N PHE A 13 -15.18 12.64 5.65
CA PHE A 13 -15.12 11.95 6.94
C PHE A 13 -16.47 12.16 7.63
N SER A 14 -17.44 11.27 7.39
CA SER A 14 -18.56 11.09 8.29
C SER A 14 -18.05 10.27 9.47
N PHE A 15 -18.00 10.89 10.64
CA PHE A 15 -17.76 10.19 11.91
C PHE A 15 -19.07 9.51 12.32
N GLU A 16 -19.47 8.47 11.59
CA GLU A 16 -20.57 7.60 11.99
C GLU A 16 -20.10 6.77 13.20
N ARG A 17 -20.93 6.73 14.25
CA ARG A 17 -20.70 5.86 15.41
C ARG A 17 -20.60 4.43 14.90
N ASP A 18 -19.77 3.62 15.55
CA ASP A 18 -19.77 2.18 15.35
C ASP A 18 -21.17 1.61 15.67
N VAL A 19 -21.94 1.33 14.61
CA VAL A 19 -23.29 0.77 14.70
C VAL A 19 -23.23 -0.76 14.78
N TYR A 20 -22.09 -1.35 14.46
CA TYR A 20 -21.92 -2.79 14.31
C TYR A 20 -21.45 -3.44 15.61
N HIS A 21 -20.58 -2.78 16.37
CA HIS A 21 -20.25 -3.17 17.74
C HIS A 21 -21.11 -2.38 18.72
N GLY A 22 -22.19 -3.02 19.18
CA GLY A 22 -23.06 -2.52 20.22
C GLY A 22 -22.25 -1.98 21.40
N SER A 23 -22.56 -0.74 21.80
CA SER A 23 -21.88 -0.09 22.92
C SER A 23 -21.82 -1.01 24.15
N TRP A 24 -20.80 -0.83 24.99
CA TRP A 24 -20.63 -1.46 26.32
C TRP A 24 -21.85 -1.39 27.26
N ARG A 25 -22.97 -0.81 26.83
CA ARG A 25 -24.28 -0.77 27.48
C ARG A 25 -25.30 -1.62 26.71
N GLY A 26 -25.20 -2.94 26.82
CA GLY A 26 -26.34 -3.87 26.76
C GLY A 26 -27.23 -3.88 25.50
N GLY A 27 -26.78 -3.36 24.36
CA GLY A 27 -27.45 -3.58 23.08
C GLY A 27 -26.82 -4.78 22.41
N ALA A 28 -27.59 -5.84 22.14
CA ALA A 28 -27.11 -7.01 21.40
C ALA A 28 -26.61 -6.55 20.02
N SER A 29 -25.29 -6.52 19.84
CA SER A 29 -24.71 -6.44 18.50
C SER A 29 -25.11 -7.69 17.73
N GLU A 30 -25.27 -7.57 16.40
CA GLU A 30 -25.30 -8.72 15.49
C GLU A 30 -23.91 -9.36 15.43
N MET A 31 -23.41 -9.81 16.58
CA MET A 31 -22.16 -10.55 16.70
C MET A 31 -22.39 -11.92 16.05
N ASN A 32 -21.58 -12.23 15.05
CA ASN A 32 -21.72 -13.45 14.26
C ASN A 32 -21.60 -14.70 15.15
N ASP A 33 -22.71 -15.42 15.34
CA ASP A 33 -22.77 -16.56 16.28
C ASP A 33 -21.78 -17.69 15.96
N VAL A 34 -21.26 -17.74 14.73
CA VAL A 34 -20.23 -18.71 14.33
C VAL A 34 -18.87 -18.42 14.97
N GLU A 35 -18.53 -17.15 15.19
CA GLU A 35 -17.26 -16.72 15.79
C GLU A 35 -17.17 -17.07 17.27
N ARG A 36 -18.30 -17.38 17.91
CA ARG A 36 -18.34 -17.89 19.29
C ARG A 36 -17.79 -19.31 19.41
N LYS A 37 -17.71 -20.05 18.32
CA LYS A 37 -17.30 -21.46 18.31
C LYS A 37 -15.78 -21.56 18.09
N PRO A 38 -15.02 -22.22 18.97
CA PRO A 38 -13.58 -22.43 18.74
C PRO A 38 -13.25 -23.13 17.43
N SER A 39 -14.14 -24.01 16.96
CA SER A 39 -13.97 -24.74 15.69
C SER A 39 -13.92 -23.83 14.47
N TYR A 40 -14.57 -22.66 14.53
CA TYR A 40 -14.52 -21.67 13.45
C TYR A 40 -13.09 -21.17 13.24
N TRP A 41 -12.45 -20.70 14.32
CA TRP A 41 -11.08 -20.17 14.29
C TRP A 41 -10.04 -21.26 13.97
N GLN A 42 -10.25 -22.49 14.45
CA GLN A 42 -9.38 -23.62 14.12
C GLN A 42 -9.43 -23.95 12.63
N GLU A 43 -10.62 -23.95 12.04
CA GLU A 43 -10.81 -24.22 10.62
C GLU A 43 -10.23 -23.10 9.75
N GLU A 44 -10.45 -21.84 10.11
CA GLU A 44 -9.86 -20.68 9.43
C GLU A 44 -8.32 -20.77 9.40
N ALA A 45 -7.71 -21.03 10.57
CA ALA A 45 -6.26 -21.19 10.69
C ALA A 45 -5.73 -22.37 9.87
N ARG A 46 -6.44 -23.51 9.89
CA ARG A 46 -6.07 -24.69 9.09
C ARG A 46 -6.07 -24.37 7.60
N MET A 47 -7.15 -23.75 7.10
CA MET A 47 -7.24 -23.33 5.70
C MET A 47 -6.12 -22.35 5.32
N ALA A 48 -5.78 -21.39 6.18
CA ALA A 48 -4.72 -20.43 5.93
C ALA A 48 -3.33 -21.11 5.83
N ILE A 49 -3.05 -22.10 6.68
CA ILE A 49 -1.80 -22.89 6.65
C ILE A 49 -1.73 -23.73 5.36
N GLU A 50 -2.79 -24.46 5.04
CA GLU A 50 -2.87 -25.29 3.83
C GLU A 50 -2.66 -24.43 2.56
N ALA A 51 -3.31 -23.26 2.49
CA ALA A 51 -3.16 -22.31 1.39
C ALA A 51 -1.74 -21.73 1.28
N ARG A 52 -1.00 -21.62 2.38
CA ARG A 52 0.41 -21.16 2.39
C ARG A 52 1.37 -22.26 1.97
N GLU A 53 1.15 -23.49 2.43
CA GLU A 53 1.93 -24.67 2.03
C GLU A 53 1.80 -24.98 0.53
N ALA A 54 0.59 -24.85 -0.02
CA ALA A 54 0.34 -25.04 -1.45
C ALA A 54 1.17 -24.05 -2.30
N ARG A 55 1.22 -22.77 -1.89
CA ARG A 55 1.96 -21.72 -2.60
C ARG A 55 3.48 -21.87 -2.52
N ARG A 56 4.04 -22.43 -1.43
CA ARG A 56 5.50 -22.65 -1.32
C ARG A 56 6.04 -23.57 -2.43
N LYS A 57 5.19 -24.43 -2.98
CA LYS A 57 5.57 -25.39 -4.04
C LYS A 57 5.57 -24.76 -5.44
N GLU A 58 5.09 -23.53 -5.58
CA GLU A 58 5.09 -22.83 -6.87
C GLU A 58 6.51 -22.41 -7.25
N THR A 59 6.87 -22.63 -8.52
CA THR A 59 8.11 -22.15 -9.10
C THR A 59 7.79 -20.96 -10.00
N PHE A 60 8.43 -19.82 -9.73
CA PHE A 60 8.22 -18.60 -10.50
C PHE A 60 9.34 -18.40 -11.51
N GLY A 61 8.97 -18.12 -12.76
CA GLY A 61 9.90 -17.67 -13.80
C GLY A 61 10.20 -16.18 -13.72
N ILE A 62 10.92 -15.65 -14.71
CA ILE A 62 11.22 -14.22 -14.81
C ILE A 62 9.92 -13.44 -15.11
N ALA A 63 9.67 -12.38 -14.35
CA ALA A 63 8.49 -11.52 -14.53
C ALA A 63 8.51 -10.82 -15.89
N ARG A 64 7.43 -10.96 -16.66
CA ARG A 64 7.26 -10.25 -17.95
C ARG A 64 6.82 -8.80 -17.77
N ASN A 65 5.94 -8.58 -16.79
CA ASN A 65 5.30 -7.30 -16.47
C ASN A 65 5.48 -6.99 -14.98
N ILE A 66 5.63 -5.71 -14.65
CA ILE A 66 5.69 -5.21 -13.28
C ILE A 66 4.59 -4.16 -13.13
N VAL A 67 3.73 -4.34 -12.14
CA VAL A 67 2.69 -3.36 -11.76
C VAL A 67 2.92 -2.98 -10.31
N MET A 68 3.06 -1.68 -10.05
CA MET A 68 3.27 -1.13 -8.72
C MET A 68 2.10 -0.23 -8.35
N PHE A 69 1.38 -0.59 -7.28
CA PHE A 69 0.37 0.26 -6.67
C PHE A 69 1.00 1.03 -5.51
N LEU A 70 0.85 2.35 -5.51
CA LEU A 70 1.41 3.22 -4.50
C LEU A 70 0.27 3.98 -3.78
N GLY A 71 0.01 3.61 -2.53
CA GLY A 71 -0.87 4.38 -1.64
C GLY A 71 -0.07 5.45 -0.90
N ASP A 72 -0.04 6.69 -1.40
CA ASP A 72 0.64 7.80 -0.73
C ASP A 72 -0.01 8.07 0.64
N GLY A 73 0.80 8.13 1.70
CA GLY A 73 0.33 8.31 3.08
C GLY A 73 -0.43 7.12 3.68
N MET A 74 -0.46 5.96 3.04
CA MET A 74 -1.24 4.80 3.50
C MET A 74 -0.52 4.03 4.61
N SER A 75 -0.74 4.46 5.86
CA SER A 75 -0.20 3.80 7.06
C SER A 75 -0.96 2.52 7.43
N VAL A 76 -0.40 1.70 8.33
CA VAL A 76 -1.11 0.50 8.87
C VAL A 76 -2.46 0.86 9.52
N PRO A 77 -2.57 1.93 10.34
CA PRO A 77 -3.87 2.42 10.80
C PRO A 77 -4.83 2.80 9.66
N THR A 78 -4.33 3.43 8.60
CA THR A 78 -5.15 3.78 7.42
C THR A 78 -5.73 2.52 6.75
N LEU A 79 -4.94 1.44 6.67
CA LEU A 79 -5.40 0.15 6.17
C LEU A 79 -6.52 -0.45 7.02
N ALA A 80 -6.34 -0.44 8.35
CA ALA A 80 -7.36 -0.95 9.27
C ALA A 80 -8.67 -0.17 9.17
N ALA A 81 -8.59 1.16 9.09
CA ALA A 81 -9.77 2.02 8.91
C ALA A 81 -10.46 1.77 7.56
N ALA A 82 -9.68 1.62 6.47
CA ALA A 82 -10.22 1.32 5.14
C ALA A 82 -10.92 -0.05 5.09
N ARG A 83 -10.35 -1.06 5.77
CA ARG A 83 -10.94 -2.40 5.90
C ARG A 83 -12.27 -2.34 6.64
N ALA A 84 -12.30 -1.68 7.80
CA ALA A 84 -13.52 -1.52 8.58
C ALA A 84 -14.61 -0.84 7.75
N LEU A 85 -14.28 0.30 7.12
CA LEU A 85 -15.22 1.02 6.26
C LEU A 85 -15.72 0.17 5.08
N LEU A 86 -14.87 -0.68 4.49
CA LEU A 86 -15.26 -1.58 3.41
C LEU A 86 -16.34 -2.57 3.87
N GLY A 87 -16.12 -3.27 4.99
CA GLY A 87 -17.10 -4.23 5.47
C GLY A 87 -18.39 -3.58 5.96
N GLN A 88 -18.29 -2.42 6.60
CA GLN A 88 -19.46 -1.62 7.01
C GLN A 88 -20.29 -1.16 5.81
N ARG A 89 -19.66 -0.81 4.68
CA ARG A 89 -20.38 -0.51 3.43
C ARG A 89 -21.03 -1.73 2.79
N GLN A 90 -20.62 -2.94 3.18
CA GLN A 90 -21.21 -4.21 2.77
C GLN A 90 -22.24 -4.74 3.78
N GLY A 91 -22.58 -3.96 4.81
CA GLY A 91 -23.51 -4.38 5.86
C GLY A 91 -22.94 -5.41 6.84
N ARG A 92 -21.61 -5.46 6.98
CA ARG A 92 -20.88 -6.34 7.91
C ARG A 92 -20.18 -5.51 8.99
N THR A 93 -19.63 -6.18 10.01
CA THR A 93 -18.91 -5.54 11.13
C THR A 93 -17.71 -4.71 10.67
N GLY A 94 -16.92 -5.22 9.72
CA GLY A 94 -15.82 -4.48 9.11
C GLY A 94 -14.47 -5.16 9.31
N GLU A 95 -14.20 -5.66 10.50
CA GLU A 95 -12.89 -6.18 10.89
C GLU A 95 -12.51 -7.46 10.13
N GLU A 96 -13.49 -8.28 9.79
CA GLU A 96 -13.36 -9.54 9.06
C GLU A 96 -13.19 -9.35 7.55
N SER A 97 -13.44 -8.15 7.05
CA SER A 97 -13.29 -7.84 5.63
C SER A 97 -11.81 -7.83 5.23
N GLN A 98 -11.54 -8.04 3.94
CA GLN A 98 -10.17 -8.09 3.43
C GLN A 98 -10.04 -7.15 2.22
N LEU A 99 -9.03 -6.28 2.23
CA LEU A 99 -8.71 -5.46 1.06
C LEU A 99 -8.07 -6.35 -0.02
N SER A 100 -8.25 -6.01 -1.31
CA SER A 100 -7.80 -6.86 -2.43
C SER A 100 -6.31 -7.23 -2.37
N PHE A 101 -5.46 -6.31 -1.94
CA PHE A 101 -4.01 -6.52 -1.81
C PHE A 101 -3.62 -7.29 -0.53
N GLU A 102 -4.50 -7.45 0.44
CA GLU A 102 -4.24 -8.27 1.64
C GLU A 102 -4.31 -9.77 1.33
N ALA A 103 -4.87 -10.14 0.17
CA ALA A 103 -4.82 -11.50 -0.37
C ALA A 103 -3.47 -11.84 -1.04
N PHE A 104 -2.57 -10.85 -1.20
CA PHE A 104 -1.26 -11.08 -1.79
C PHE A 104 -0.45 -12.07 -0.94
N PRO A 105 0.36 -12.94 -1.58
CA PRO A 105 1.02 -14.04 -0.88
C PRO A 105 2.13 -13.60 0.07
N THR A 106 2.64 -12.37 -0.10
CA THR A 106 3.81 -11.86 0.61
C THR A 106 3.53 -10.46 1.15
N VAL A 107 3.97 -10.24 2.39
CA VAL A 107 3.98 -8.92 3.04
C VAL A 107 5.39 -8.64 3.54
N GLY A 108 5.79 -7.38 3.46
CA GLY A 108 7.08 -6.89 3.97
C GLY A 108 6.92 -5.52 4.62
N LEU A 109 7.85 -5.19 5.50
CA LEU A 109 7.93 -3.87 6.14
C LEU A 109 9.11 -3.10 5.56
N ALA A 110 8.92 -1.81 5.27
CA ALA A 110 9.94 -0.94 4.72
C ALA A 110 10.28 0.21 5.70
N LYS A 111 11.57 0.52 5.83
CA LYS A 111 12.05 1.68 6.60
C LYS A 111 12.09 2.93 5.71
N THR A 112 11.18 3.87 5.93
CA THR A 112 10.87 4.95 4.99
C THR A 112 11.71 6.23 5.12
N TYR A 113 12.55 6.37 6.15
CA TYR A 113 13.35 7.59 6.40
C TYR A 113 14.12 8.10 5.15
N CYS A 114 14.19 9.43 4.97
CA CYS A 114 15.13 10.06 4.03
C CYS A 114 16.54 10.06 4.65
N VAL A 115 17.60 10.24 3.86
CA VAL A 115 18.97 10.22 4.42
C VAL A 115 19.20 11.29 5.48
N ASP A 116 18.56 12.45 5.34
CA ASP A 116 18.65 13.61 6.24
C ASP A 116 17.40 13.83 7.13
N ALA A 117 16.37 12.97 7.04
CA ALA A 117 15.12 13.14 7.78
C ALA A 117 14.48 11.82 8.23
N GLN A 118 14.11 11.73 9.50
CA GLN A 118 13.43 10.55 10.06
C GLN A 118 11.99 10.40 9.52
N VAL A 119 11.25 11.52 9.46
CA VAL A 119 9.94 11.58 8.84
C VAL A 119 10.13 11.98 7.38
N ALA A 120 9.83 11.06 6.49
CA ALA A 120 10.09 11.22 5.07
C ALA A 120 8.99 12.02 4.34
N ASP A 121 9.32 12.54 3.17
CA ASP A 121 8.36 13.09 2.21
C ASP A 121 8.18 12.18 0.98
N SER A 122 7.19 12.50 0.15
CA SER A 122 6.90 11.73 -1.06
C SER A 122 8.07 11.75 -2.06
N ALA A 123 8.88 12.82 -2.10
CA ALA A 123 9.99 12.95 -3.04
C ALA A 123 11.14 11.96 -2.74
N CYS A 124 11.64 11.95 -1.50
CA CYS A 124 12.76 11.10 -1.13
C CYS A 124 12.36 9.61 -1.17
N THR A 125 11.11 9.31 -0.80
CA THR A 125 10.58 7.94 -0.84
C THR A 125 10.39 7.48 -2.28
N ALA A 126 9.88 8.33 -3.19
CA ALA A 126 9.80 8.03 -4.62
C ALA A 126 11.15 7.63 -5.21
N THR A 127 12.21 8.38 -4.89
CA THR A 127 13.56 8.03 -5.32
C THR A 127 13.99 6.66 -4.76
N ALA A 128 13.66 6.37 -3.50
CA ALA A 128 14.00 5.09 -2.88
C ALA A 128 13.31 3.89 -3.55
N TYR A 129 11.98 3.89 -3.69
CA TYR A 129 11.26 2.72 -4.21
C TYR A 129 11.21 2.64 -5.74
N LEU A 130 11.45 3.74 -6.48
CA LEU A 130 11.50 3.72 -7.95
C LEU A 130 12.93 3.59 -8.49
N CYS A 131 13.93 4.22 -7.85
CA CYS A 131 15.31 4.22 -8.33
C CYS A 131 16.25 3.31 -7.51
N GLY A 132 15.79 2.75 -6.40
CA GLY A 132 16.58 1.84 -5.56
C GLY A 132 17.64 2.52 -4.67
N ALA A 133 17.62 3.85 -4.58
CA ALA A 133 18.56 4.64 -3.77
C ALA A 133 17.82 5.65 -2.89
N LYS A 134 18.17 5.72 -1.60
CA LYS A 134 17.63 6.76 -0.71
C LYS A 134 18.16 8.13 -1.10
N ALA A 135 17.32 9.16 -0.94
CA ALA A 135 17.64 10.55 -1.23
C ALA A 135 17.40 11.44 0.00
N ASN A 136 17.77 12.72 -0.13
CA ASN A 136 17.44 13.74 0.87
C ASN A 136 15.98 14.18 0.76
N TYR A 137 15.45 14.71 1.85
CA TYR A 137 14.11 15.26 1.94
C TYR A 137 13.85 16.28 0.82
N GLY A 138 12.76 16.12 0.08
CA GLY A 138 12.40 17.05 -0.99
C GLY A 138 13.27 16.98 -2.25
N THR A 139 14.01 15.90 -2.46
CA THR A 139 14.81 15.66 -3.68
C THR A 139 14.28 14.44 -4.44
N ILE A 140 14.35 14.48 -5.78
CA ILE A 140 13.83 13.44 -6.67
C ILE A 140 14.90 13.04 -7.68
N GLY A 141 15.13 11.74 -7.85
CA GLY A 141 15.98 11.21 -8.94
C GLY A 141 17.46 11.54 -8.80
N VAL A 142 17.89 11.94 -7.59
CA VAL A 142 19.28 12.29 -7.28
C VAL A 142 19.77 11.63 -6.00
N THR A 143 21.08 11.49 -5.87
CA THR A 143 21.74 10.98 -4.66
C THR A 143 21.63 11.99 -3.49
N PRO A 144 21.92 11.57 -2.25
CA PRO A 144 22.02 12.46 -1.10
C PRO A 144 23.16 13.49 -1.18
N ALA A 145 24.04 13.44 -2.19
CA ALA A 145 25.04 14.49 -2.41
C ALA A 145 24.38 15.81 -2.83
N VAL A 146 23.19 15.75 -3.44
CA VAL A 146 22.42 16.92 -3.85
C VAL A 146 21.57 17.43 -2.69
N MET A 147 21.85 18.66 -2.27
CA MET A 147 21.05 19.34 -1.26
C MET A 147 19.75 19.90 -1.86
N ARG A 148 18.68 19.88 -1.06
CA ARG A 148 17.39 20.45 -1.46
C ARG A 148 17.56 21.93 -1.87
N ARG A 149 16.96 22.32 -3.00
CA ARG A 149 17.04 23.66 -3.61
C ARG A 149 18.42 24.04 -4.17
N HIS A 150 19.34 23.10 -4.34
CA HIS A 150 20.65 23.36 -4.96
C HIS A 150 20.67 22.95 -6.44
N CYS A 151 20.17 23.85 -7.30
CA CYS A 151 19.93 23.56 -8.72
C CYS A 151 21.19 23.10 -9.48
N GLN A 152 22.33 23.76 -9.24
CA GLN A 152 23.58 23.42 -9.96
C GLN A 152 24.07 22.01 -9.62
N ALA A 153 23.96 21.57 -8.36
CA ALA A 153 24.32 20.19 -8.01
C ALA A 153 23.36 19.18 -8.63
N ALA A 154 22.08 19.53 -8.76
CA ALA A 154 21.09 18.65 -9.38
C ALA A 154 21.34 18.42 -10.89
N THR A 155 22.16 19.24 -11.55
CA THR A 155 22.51 19.04 -12.97
C THR A 155 23.70 18.09 -13.17
N GLU A 156 24.40 17.69 -12.11
CA GLU A 156 25.56 16.80 -12.21
C GLU A 156 25.12 15.35 -12.52
N PRO A 157 25.50 14.78 -13.69
CA PRO A 157 25.02 13.45 -14.09
C PRO A 157 25.46 12.32 -13.16
N ASN A 158 26.59 12.50 -12.46
CA ASN A 158 27.10 11.51 -11.50
C ASN A 158 26.19 11.38 -10.26
N ASP A 159 25.37 12.38 -9.98
CA ASP A 159 24.44 12.38 -8.86
C ASP A 159 23.04 11.92 -9.27
N HIS A 160 22.81 11.51 -10.52
CA HIS A 160 21.50 11.05 -10.99
C HIS A 160 21.31 9.56 -10.67
N VAL A 161 20.10 9.21 -10.24
CA VAL A 161 19.66 7.82 -10.08
C VAL A 161 18.43 7.56 -10.93
N TYR A 162 18.47 6.48 -11.70
CA TYR A 162 17.46 6.17 -12.71
C TYR A 162 16.38 5.25 -12.15
N SER A 163 15.14 5.52 -12.53
CA SER A 163 14.00 4.73 -12.10
C SER A 163 13.91 3.39 -12.83
N ILE A 164 13.17 2.45 -12.26
CA ILE A 164 12.82 1.17 -12.91
C ILE A 164 12.08 1.38 -14.24
N ALA A 165 11.34 2.48 -14.39
CA ALA A 165 10.72 2.85 -15.67
C ALA A 165 11.77 3.23 -16.73
N ALA A 166 12.81 3.98 -16.34
CA ALA A 166 13.92 4.28 -17.24
C ALA A 166 14.67 2.99 -17.65
N TRP A 167 14.89 2.07 -16.72
CA TRP A 167 15.48 0.75 -17.04
C TRP A 167 14.59 -0.09 -17.96
N ALA A 168 13.27 -0.05 -17.77
CA ALA A 168 12.32 -0.74 -18.64
C ALA A 168 12.37 -0.19 -20.08
N LEU A 169 12.36 1.14 -20.24
CA LEU A 169 12.47 1.80 -21.54
C LEU A 169 13.81 1.48 -22.22
N GLN A 170 14.92 1.51 -21.48
CA GLN A 170 16.24 1.14 -21.99
C GLN A 170 16.30 -0.32 -22.47
N ALA A 171 15.57 -1.20 -21.80
CA ALA A 171 15.42 -2.61 -22.21
C ALA A 171 14.41 -2.83 -23.34
N GLY A 172 13.87 -1.76 -23.95
CA GLY A 172 12.89 -1.84 -25.04
C GLY A 172 11.49 -2.28 -24.60
N LYS A 173 11.14 -2.08 -23.32
CA LYS A 173 9.80 -2.31 -22.78
C LYS A 173 9.02 -1.02 -22.71
N ASP A 174 7.69 -1.13 -22.70
CA ASP A 174 6.81 0.01 -22.45
C ASP A 174 6.77 0.36 -20.96
N ALA A 175 6.61 1.64 -20.66
CA ALA A 175 6.40 2.15 -19.30
C ALA A 175 5.30 3.22 -19.31
N GLY A 176 4.47 3.24 -18.27
CA GLY A 176 3.36 4.18 -18.14
C GLY A 176 3.01 4.44 -16.68
N GLN A 177 2.40 5.61 -16.45
CA GLN A 177 1.79 6.01 -15.19
C GLN A 177 0.33 6.38 -15.49
N TYR A 178 -0.60 5.89 -14.69
CA TYR A 178 -2.04 6.10 -14.83
C TYR A 178 -2.62 6.74 -13.57
#